data_AF-A0A0S8GIL2-F1
#
_entry.id   AF-A0A0S8GIL2-F1
#
_cell.length_a   1.000
_cell.length_b   1.000
_cell.length_c   1.000
_cell.angle_alpha   90.00
_cell.angle_beta   90.00
_cell.angle_gamma   90.00
#
_symmetry.space_group_name_H-M   'P 1'
#
loop_
_entity.id
_entity.type
_entity.pdbx_description
1 polymer ?
#
loop_
_entity_poly.entity_id
_entity_poly.type
_entity_poly.pdbx_seq_one_letter_code
_entity_poly.pdbx_strand_id
1 'polypeptide(L)'
;MYVDSDKEPLMLSRNEIENSIEWLMKNASAPVQYLTHRHLLNIDASSVDARRLWLEVQKDKDVREIFAKQKADGSWCAGGPWALSPPYIPKGGCTPVSPKYVTTTWILQILGDMGFDMQDKRIIKACDYVLSFQCKNGFIAETDKDKYEVDAQILANMPCRFSLMLIGLGKVGAFHDTRLAKSYDQLVRWQREDGGWILQKHKEERNWNRSCPYSTFHATFALHIANSERYKESVKKGLMFLLHHLSQKEEIEIKRFFYHGHSIIHELLMFSEYGIGMHAKPVRAILGWLLEMYNAGEGCFKYKGRPIAKYSRRKDGMDARVARYRLYHMIENDWLTYYMARVSKNMS
;
A
#
# COMPACT_ATOMS: atom_id res chain seq x y z
N MET A 1 -30.21 -1.04 -7.15
CA MET A 1 -29.13 -0.51 -8.00
C MET A 1 -28.86 -1.58 -9.05
N TYR A 2 -29.11 -1.30 -10.32
CA TYR A 2 -29.13 -2.30 -11.40
C TYR A 2 -27.79 -3.03 -11.50
N VAL A 3 -27.81 -4.35 -11.29
CA VAL A 3 -26.71 -5.24 -11.63
C VAL A 3 -26.89 -5.57 -13.10
N ASP A 4 -26.04 -5.00 -13.94
CA ASP A 4 -25.88 -5.40 -15.34
C ASP A 4 -25.16 -6.76 -15.32
N SER A 5 -25.93 -7.84 -15.17
CA SER A 5 -25.47 -9.22 -14.94
C SER A 5 -24.91 -9.92 -16.18
N ASP A 6 -25.00 -9.29 -17.34
CA ASP A 6 -24.81 -9.97 -18.63
C ASP A 6 -23.47 -9.62 -19.31
N LYS A 7 -22.58 -8.91 -18.61
CA LYS A 7 -21.22 -8.67 -19.10
C LYS A 7 -20.25 -9.59 -18.37
N GLU A 8 -19.58 -10.45 -19.14
CA GLU A 8 -18.48 -11.26 -18.64
C GLU A 8 -17.49 -10.41 -17.84
N PRO A 9 -16.95 -10.95 -16.73
CA PRO A 9 -16.00 -10.22 -15.91
C PRO A 9 -14.75 -9.88 -16.75
N LEU A 10 -14.41 -8.58 -16.80
CA LEU A 10 -13.17 -8.07 -17.38
C LEU A 10 -11.99 -8.52 -16.52
N MET A 11 -11.48 -9.73 -16.75
CA MET A 11 -10.33 -10.29 -16.04
C MET A 11 -9.57 -11.31 -16.88
N LEU A 12 -8.41 -11.74 -16.37
CA LEU A 12 -7.67 -12.84 -16.99
C LEU A 12 -8.47 -14.13 -16.88
N SER A 13 -8.55 -14.89 -17.96
CA SER A 13 -8.99 -16.27 -17.94
C SER A 13 -8.04 -17.14 -17.11
N ARG A 14 -8.50 -18.33 -16.70
CA ARG A 14 -7.66 -19.29 -15.96
C ARG A 14 -6.33 -19.58 -16.67
N ASN A 15 -6.36 -19.78 -17.99
CA ASN A 15 -5.17 -20.03 -18.80
C ASN A 15 -4.22 -18.82 -18.81
N GLU A 16 -4.76 -17.60 -18.85
CA GLU A 16 -3.95 -16.38 -18.76
C GLU A 16 -3.33 -16.16 -17.37
N ILE A 17 -4.03 -16.56 -16.30
CA ILE A 17 -3.46 -16.59 -14.95
C ILE A 17 -2.31 -17.60 -14.89
N GLU A 18 -2.49 -18.80 -15.42
CA GLU A 18 -1.45 -19.84 -15.46
C GLU A 18 -0.23 -19.38 -16.27
N ASN A 19 -0.43 -18.81 -17.46
CA ASN A 19 0.63 -18.19 -18.27
C ASN A 19 1.36 -17.08 -17.51
N SER A 20 0.62 -16.26 -16.74
CA SER A 20 1.20 -15.19 -15.93
C SER A 20 2.08 -15.74 -14.81
N ILE A 21 1.64 -16.82 -14.15
CA ILE A 21 2.42 -17.49 -13.12
C ILE A 21 3.72 -18.08 -13.71
N GLU A 22 3.64 -18.75 -14.86
CA GLU A 22 4.82 -19.28 -15.55
C GLU A 22 5.82 -18.18 -15.93
N TRP A 23 5.32 -17.07 -16.48
CA TRP A 23 6.16 -15.93 -16.83
C TRP A 23 6.82 -15.33 -15.59
N LEU A 24 6.09 -15.17 -14.48
CA LEU A 24 6.61 -14.63 -13.23
C LEU A 24 7.72 -15.51 -12.67
N MET A 25 7.51 -16.83 -12.60
CA MET A 25 8.51 -17.76 -12.08
C MET A 25 9.82 -17.78 -12.90
N LYS A 26 9.76 -17.46 -14.20
CA LYS A 26 10.93 -17.42 -15.09
C LYS A 26 11.63 -16.07 -15.15
N ASN A 27 10.89 -14.97 -15.12
CA ASN A 27 11.41 -13.65 -15.51
C ASN A 27 11.37 -12.59 -14.39
N ALA A 28 10.62 -12.82 -13.31
CA ALA A 28 10.41 -11.80 -12.29
C ALA A 28 11.65 -11.59 -11.41
N SER A 29 11.67 -10.45 -10.71
CA SER A 29 12.63 -10.21 -9.62
C SER A 29 12.48 -11.24 -8.49
N ALA A 30 13.55 -11.44 -7.70
CA ALA A 30 13.54 -12.41 -6.61
C ALA A 30 12.38 -12.23 -5.61
N PRO A 31 12.03 -10.99 -5.17
CA PRO A 31 10.86 -10.78 -4.32
C PRO A 31 9.57 -11.27 -4.97
N VAL A 32 9.34 -10.94 -6.24
CA VAL A 32 8.11 -11.31 -6.95
C VAL A 32 8.02 -12.81 -7.20
N GLN A 33 9.14 -13.50 -7.49
CA GLN A 33 9.16 -14.96 -7.59
C GLN A 33 8.78 -15.61 -6.26
N TYR A 34 9.37 -15.15 -5.15
CA TYR A 34 9.03 -15.62 -3.81
C TYR A 34 7.54 -15.40 -3.49
N LEU A 35 7.00 -14.21 -3.76
CA LEU A 35 5.60 -13.88 -3.50
C LEU A 35 4.63 -14.64 -4.41
N THR A 36 4.99 -14.86 -5.68
CA THR A 36 4.23 -15.71 -6.60
C THR A 36 4.12 -17.13 -6.04
N HIS A 37 5.24 -17.68 -5.58
CA HIS A 37 5.29 -19.00 -4.96
C HIS A 37 4.42 -19.08 -3.70
N ARG A 38 4.45 -18.04 -2.86
CA ARG A 38 3.67 -17.97 -1.62
C ARG A 38 2.17 -17.78 -1.85
N HIS A 39 1.78 -16.86 -2.71
CA HIS A 39 0.40 -16.36 -2.78
C HIS A 39 -0.37 -16.85 -4.01
N LEU A 40 0.29 -17.03 -5.15
CA LEU A 40 -0.35 -17.52 -6.37
C LEU A 40 -0.30 -19.05 -6.46
N LEU A 41 0.78 -19.67 -5.99
CA LEU A 41 0.90 -21.13 -5.91
C LEU A 41 0.52 -21.71 -4.54
N ASN A 42 0.21 -20.86 -3.55
CA ASN A 42 -0.18 -21.26 -2.19
C ASN A 42 0.86 -22.17 -1.48
N ILE A 43 2.15 -21.98 -1.77
CA ILE A 43 3.20 -22.81 -1.18
C ILE A 43 3.59 -22.28 0.21
N ASP A 44 3.75 -23.21 1.15
CA ASP A 44 4.12 -22.91 2.53
C ASP A 44 5.53 -22.28 2.63
N ALA A 45 5.69 -21.31 3.54
CA ALA A 45 6.94 -20.56 3.73
C ALA A 45 8.05 -21.44 4.29
N SER A 46 7.69 -22.50 4.99
CA SER A 46 8.61 -23.50 5.53
C SER A 46 8.95 -24.60 4.51
N SER A 47 8.46 -24.53 3.26
CA SER A 47 8.93 -25.42 2.21
C SER A 47 10.39 -25.15 1.86
N VAL A 48 11.09 -26.17 1.33
CA VAL A 48 12.48 -26.04 0.88
C VAL A 48 12.59 -24.98 -0.23
N ASP A 49 11.65 -24.99 -1.18
CA ASP A 49 11.63 -24.04 -2.28
C ASP A 49 11.35 -22.60 -1.83
N ALA A 50 10.40 -22.39 -0.91
CA ALA A 50 10.14 -21.06 -0.38
C ALA A 50 11.36 -20.50 0.37
N ARG A 51 12.04 -21.32 1.18
CA ARG A 51 13.30 -20.92 1.83
C ARG A 51 14.40 -20.59 0.82
N ARG A 52 14.54 -21.38 -0.25
CA ARG A 52 15.52 -21.12 -1.30
C ARG A 52 15.24 -19.79 -2.00
N LEU A 53 13.99 -19.54 -2.41
CA LEU A 53 13.59 -18.27 -3.03
C LEU A 53 13.80 -17.10 -2.06
N TRP A 54 13.49 -17.28 -0.77
CA TRP A 54 13.72 -16.25 0.25
C TRP A 54 15.19 -15.89 0.40
N LEU A 55 16.12 -16.86 0.32
CA LEU A 55 17.56 -16.56 0.32
C LEU A 55 17.97 -15.70 -0.88
N GLU A 56 17.32 -15.85 -2.04
CA GLU A 56 17.56 -15.00 -3.21
C GLU A 56 16.99 -13.59 -3.00
N VAL A 57 15.82 -13.45 -2.37
CA VAL A 57 15.28 -12.13 -1.94
C VAL A 57 16.29 -11.40 -1.05
N GLN A 58 16.88 -12.09 -0.07
CA GLN A 58 17.85 -11.49 0.84
C GLN A 58 19.14 -11.03 0.15
N LYS A 59 19.50 -11.63 -0.99
CA LYS A 59 20.67 -11.28 -1.80
C LYS A 59 20.38 -10.23 -2.87
N ASP A 60 19.10 -9.93 -3.11
CA ASP A 60 18.68 -8.98 -4.13
C ASP A 60 19.39 -7.63 -3.96
N LYS A 61 19.79 -7.04 -5.09
CA LYS A 61 20.61 -5.83 -5.11
C LYS A 61 19.90 -4.63 -4.44
N ASP A 62 18.60 -4.49 -4.66
CA ASP A 62 17.81 -3.36 -4.14
C ASP A 62 17.64 -3.54 -2.63
N VAL A 63 17.37 -4.77 -2.19
CA VAL A 63 17.31 -5.15 -0.77
C VAL A 63 18.63 -4.83 -0.05
N ARG A 64 19.76 -5.26 -0.62
CA ARG A 64 21.09 -4.99 -0.05
C ARG A 64 21.36 -3.49 0.03
N GLU A 65 21.00 -2.73 -0.99
CA GLU A 65 21.16 -1.27 -1.00
C GLU A 65 20.31 -0.59 0.07
N ILE A 66 19.04 -0.99 0.24
CA ILE A 66 18.17 -0.45 1.29
C ILE A 66 18.79 -0.69 2.66
N PHE A 67 19.16 -1.94 2.98
CA PHE A 67 19.68 -2.27 4.29
C PHE A 67 21.06 -1.66 4.57
N ALA A 68 21.90 -1.47 3.55
CA ALA A 68 23.17 -0.75 3.70
C ALA A 68 23.00 0.72 4.15
N LYS A 69 21.80 1.29 3.95
CA LYS A 69 21.44 2.66 4.35
C LYS A 69 20.70 2.73 5.70
N GLN A 70 20.46 1.59 6.36
CA GLN A 70 19.85 1.58 7.68
C GLN A 70 20.83 2.12 8.72
N LYS A 71 20.37 3.03 9.57
CA LYS A 71 21.17 3.59 10.65
C LYS A 71 21.28 2.65 11.85
N ALA A 72 22.22 2.95 12.73
CA ALA A 72 22.46 2.20 13.95
C ALA A 72 21.28 2.22 14.95
N ASP A 73 20.30 3.10 14.82
CA ASP A 73 19.05 3.12 15.61
C ASP A 73 17.90 2.35 14.93
N GLY A 74 18.14 1.78 13.74
CA GLY A 74 17.12 1.09 12.93
C GLY A 74 16.41 1.99 11.92
N SER A 75 16.64 3.30 11.94
CA SER A 75 15.94 4.24 11.08
C SER A 75 16.51 4.34 9.66
N TRP A 76 15.70 4.86 8.75
CA TRP A 76 16.14 5.36 7.44
C TRP A 76 15.89 6.85 7.31
N CYS A 77 16.80 7.51 6.60
CA CYS A 77 16.69 8.89 6.15
C CYS A 77 17.21 9.01 4.69
N ALA A 78 17.18 7.89 4.00
CA ALA A 78 17.60 7.66 2.62
C ALA A 78 16.81 6.45 2.12
N GLY A 79 16.41 6.42 0.85
CA GLY A 79 15.72 5.26 0.28
C GLY A 79 16.63 4.38 -0.57
N GLY A 80 16.03 3.42 -1.30
CA GLY A 80 16.73 2.52 -2.21
C GLY A 80 17.20 3.18 -3.52
N PRO A 81 17.55 2.40 -4.56
CA PRO A 81 18.06 2.91 -5.85
C PRO A 81 17.13 3.88 -6.58
N TRP A 82 15.84 3.88 -6.23
CA TRP A 82 14.84 4.80 -6.74
C TRP A 82 14.83 6.16 -6.01
N ALA A 83 15.37 6.22 -4.80
CA ALA A 83 15.29 7.40 -3.96
C ALA A 83 16.37 8.41 -4.32
N LEU A 84 15.92 9.65 -4.53
CA LEU A 84 16.82 10.79 -4.59
C LEU A 84 17.02 11.34 -3.18
N SER A 85 18.11 12.11 -3.00
CA SER A 85 18.31 12.89 -1.78
C SER A 85 17.05 13.69 -1.44
N PRO A 86 16.62 13.69 -0.17
CA PRO A 86 15.39 14.37 0.20
C PRO A 86 15.49 15.85 -0.15
N PRO A 87 14.43 16.45 -0.73
CA PRO A 87 14.46 17.85 -1.16
C PRO A 87 14.52 18.84 0.01
N TYR A 88 14.27 18.36 1.22
CA TYR A 88 14.42 19.08 2.48
C TYR A 88 14.67 18.09 3.61
N ILE A 89 15.33 18.53 4.68
CA ILE A 89 15.40 17.82 5.96
C ILE A 89 14.77 18.76 7.00
N PRO A 90 13.77 18.31 7.80
CA PRO A 90 13.22 19.12 8.88
C PRO A 90 14.34 19.61 9.82
N LYS A 91 14.16 20.76 10.47
CA LYS A 91 15.17 21.29 11.42
C LYS A 91 15.53 20.29 12.53
N GLY A 92 14.58 19.43 12.93
CA GLY A 92 14.78 18.35 13.91
C GLY A 92 15.28 17.02 13.31
N GLY A 93 15.69 16.99 12.04
CA GLY A 93 16.12 15.78 11.34
C GLY A 93 14.97 14.98 10.73
N CYS A 94 15.28 13.76 10.27
CA CYS A 94 14.29 12.81 9.79
C CYS A 94 13.44 12.26 10.94
N THR A 95 12.15 12.14 10.69
CA THR A 95 11.18 11.48 11.56
C THR A 95 10.75 10.14 10.96
N PRO A 96 9.90 9.32 11.62
CA PRO A 96 9.44 8.06 11.06
C PRO A 96 8.83 8.16 9.65
N VAL A 97 8.20 9.29 9.32
CA VAL A 97 7.40 9.46 8.08
C VAL A 97 7.77 10.69 7.24
N SER A 98 8.70 11.54 7.72
CA SER A 98 9.12 12.77 7.05
C SER A 98 10.65 12.96 7.08
N PRO A 99 11.31 13.24 5.94
CA PRO A 99 10.76 13.49 4.60
C PRO A 99 10.07 12.27 3.99
N LYS A 100 9.08 12.52 3.12
CA LYS A 100 8.34 11.45 2.45
C LYS A 100 9.30 10.57 1.65
N TYR A 101 8.96 9.28 1.50
CA TYR A 101 9.55 8.33 0.56
C TYR A 101 10.92 7.74 0.93
N VAL A 102 11.62 8.34 1.89
CA VAL A 102 12.98 7.92 2.27
C VAL A 102 13.14 7.60 3.75
N THR A 103 12.06 7.75 4.52
CA THR A 103 12.06 7.52 5.97
C THR A 103 11.51 6.15 6.34
N THR A 104 11.79 5.73 7.58
CA THR A 104 11.57 4.36 8.07
C THR A 104 10.22 3.79 7.70
N THR A 105 9.12 4.52 7.92
CA THR A 105 7.77 4.05 7.58
C THR A 105 7.61 3.73 6.10
N TRP A 106 8.17 4.54 5.20
CA TRP A 106 8.09 4.34 3.75
C TRP A 106 8.96 3.17 3.28
N ILE A 107 10.08 2.93 3.95
CA ILE A 107 10.98 1.82 3.66
C ILE A 107 10.41 0.50 4.18
N LEU A 108 9.78 0.50 5.35
CA LEU A 108 9.06 -0.66 5.88
C LEU A 108 7.95 -1.11 4.93
N GLN A 109 7.21 -0.20 4.30
CA GLN A 109 6.20 -0.58 3.30
C GLN A 109 6.82 -1.35 2.13
N ILE A 110 7.96 -0.89 1.63
CA ILE A 110 8.65 -1.51 0.50
C ILE A 110 9.26 -2.86 0.88
N LEU A 111 9.91 -2.95 2.04
CA LEU A 111 10.47 -4.20 2.53
C LEU A 111 9.36 -5.22 2.80
N GLY A 112 8.23 -4.79 3.36
CA GLY A 112 7.05 -5.65 3.52
C GLY A 112 6.47 -6.10 2.18
N ASP A 113 6.42 -5.22 1.18
CA ASP A 113 6.05 -5.62 -0.19
C ASP A 113 7.01 -6.68 -0.75
N MET A 114 8.31 -6.58 -0.45
CA MET A 114 9.32 -7.59 -0.81
C MET A 114 9.26 -8.89 0.01
N GLY A 115 8.38 -8.97 1.02
CA GLY A 115 8.18 -10.16 1.85
C GLY A 115 8.97 -10.19 3.17
N PHE A 116 9.65 -9.09 3.55
CA PHE A 116 10.30 -8.99 4.87
C PHE A 116 9.28 -8.84 5.98
N ASP A 117 9.56 -9.48 7.12
CA ASP A 117 8.69 -9.47 8.28
C ASP A 117 9.45 -9.35 9.62
N MET A 118 8.73 -9.49 10.73
CA MET A 118 9.26 -9.44 12.09
C MET A 118 10.26 -10.56 12.45
N GLN A 119 10.57 -11.51 11.57
CA GLN A 119 11.64 -12.49 11.80
C GLN A 119 13.03 -11.89 11.54
N ASP A 120 13.11 -10.79 10.78
CA ASP A 120 14.37 -10.10 10.51
C ASP A 120 14.68 -9.05 11.60
N LYS A 121 15.81 -9.21 12.30
CA LYS A 121 16.23 -8.29 13.39
C LYS A 121 16.35 -6.83 12.93
N ARG A 122 16.67 -6.58 11.66
CA ARG A 122 16.74 -5.23 11.09
C ARG A 122 15.36 -4.60 10.99
N ILE A 123 14.34 -5.40 10.69
CA ILE A 123 12.94 -4.98 10.66
C ILE A 123 12.43 -4.72 12.07
N ILE A 124 12.71 -5.60 13.03
CA ILE A 124 12.35 -5.39 14.45
C ILE A 124 12.87 -4.04 14.93
N LYS A 125 14.16 -3.77 14.68
CA LYS A 125 14.82 -2.51 15.09
C LYS A 125 14.19 -1.28 14.45
N ALA A 126 13.80 -1.38 13.18
CA ALA A 126 13.09 -0.32 12.49
C ALA A 126 11.68 -0.09 13.06
N CYS A 127 10.98 -1.16 13.42
CA CYS A 127 9.67 -1.07 14.07
C CYS A 127 9.81 -0.42 15.45
N ASP A 128 10.83 -0.80 16.24
CA ASP A 128 11.12 -0.17 17.53
C ASP A 128 11.44 1.32 17.39
N TYR A 129 12.18 1.72 16.36
CA TYR A 129 12.40 3.14 16.05
C TYR A 129 11.10 3.88 15.77
N VAL A 130 10.16 3.32 14.98
CA VAL A 130 8.86 3.97 14.73
C VAL A 130 8.05 4.04 16.03
N LEU A 131 8.04 2.96 16.83
CA LEU A 131 7.30 2.86 18.07
C LEU A 131 7.88 3.71 19.20
N SER A 132 9.12 4.18 19.11
CA SER A 132 9.66 5.15 20.08
C SER A 132 8.90 6.48 20.07
N PHE A 133 8.17 6.77 18.97
CA PHE A 133 7.28 7.93 18.80
C PHE A 133 5.83 7.64 19.22
N GLN A 134 5.53 6.43 19.71
CA GLN A 134 4.21 6.08 20.21
C GLN A 134 3.95 6.74 21.57
N CYS A 135 2.76 7.33 21.69
CA CYS A 135 2.23 7.93 22.91
C CYS A 135 1.47 6.87 23.73
N LYS A 136 1.21 7.11 25.02
CA LYS A 136 0.48 6.15 25.90
C LYS A 136 -0.92 5.77 25.41
N ASN A 137 -1.56 6.67 24.66
CA ASN A 137 -2.87 6.46 24.05
C ASN A 137 -2.82 5.62 22.76
N GLY A 138 -1.62 5.21 22.30
CA GLY A 138 -1.42 4.41 21.08
C GLY A 138 -1.23 5.26 19.81
N PHE A 139 -1.37 6.58 19.86
CA PHE A 139 -1.05 7.44 18.73
C PHE A 139 0.46 7.45 18.48
N ILE A 140 0.89 7.32 17.22
CA ILE A 140 2.29 7.46 16.85
C ILE A 140 2.48 8.88 16.32
N ALA A 141 3.27 9.69 17.03
CA ALA A 141 3.52 11.08 16.68
C ALA A 141 4.51 11.21 15.53
N GLU A 142 4.40 12.27 14.72
CA GLU A 142 5.37 12.56 13.66
C GLU A 142 6.65 13.18 14.21
N THR A 143 6.61 13.89 15.34
CA THR A 143 7.77 14.63 15.86
C THR A 143 7.93 14.41 17.36
N ASP A 144 7.30 15.25 18.15
CA ASP A 144 7.37 15.23 19.60
C ASP A 144 6.12 14.52 20.14
N LYS A 145 6.32 13.34 20.74
CA LYS A 145 5.22 12.55 21.31
C LYS A 145 4.63 13.19 22.55
N ASP A 146 5.41 13.99 23.29
CA ASP A 146 4.97 14.59 24.55
C ASP A 146 3.84 15.61 24.31
N LYS A 147 3.77 16.19 23.10
CA LYS A 147 2.66 17.06 22.67
C LYS A 147 1.33 16.33 22.50
N TYR A 148 1.36 15.01 22.35
CA TYR A 148 0.20 14.17 22.09
C TYR A 148 -0.08 13.19 23.22
N GLU A 149 0.63 13.31 24.34
CA GLU A 149 0.33 12.69 25.64
C GLU A 149 -0.89 13.39 26.28
N VAL A 150 -2.01 13.34 25.56
CA VAL A 150 -3.35 13.75 26.00
C VAL A 150 -4.26 12.52 26.04
N ASP A 151 -5.38 12.62 26.76
CA ASP A 151 -6.39 11.57 26.74
C ASP A 151 -6.76 11.22 25.27
N ALA A 152 -6.84 9.92 24.96
CA ALA A 152 -7.19 9.41 23.63
C ALA A 152 -8.53 9.96 23.12
N GLN A 153 -9.44 10.31 24.04
CA GLN A 153 -10.74 10.93 23.75
C GLN A 153 -10.61 12.40 23.32
N ILE A 154 -9.54 13.08 23.74
CA ILE A 154 -9.27 14.50 23.49
C ILE A 154 -8.36 14.67 22.25
N LEU A 155 -7.68 13.61 21.81
CA LEU A 155 -6.80 13.66 20.64
C LEU A 155 -7.60 13.95 19.36
N ALA A 156 -7.34 15.11 18.76
CA ALA A 156 -7.89 15.47 17.46
C ALA A 156 -7.55 14.40 16.40
N ASN A 157 -8.55 14.00 15.60
CA ASN A 157 -8.41 12.98 14.58
C ASN A 157 -7.32 13.36 13.55
N MET A 158 -6.26 12.55 13.43
CA MET A 158 -5.13 12.78 12.52
C MET A 158 -4.80 11.52 11.70
N PRO A 159 -5.73 11.03 10.87
CA PRO A 159 -5.64 9.68 10.32
C PRO A 159 -4.60 9.58 9.20
N CYS A 160 -4.31 10.65 8.46
CA CYS A 160 -3.46 10.62 7.26
C CYS A 160 -2.06 10.04 7.51
N ARG A 161 -1.29 10.67 8.40
CA ARG A 161 0.11 10.28 8.68
C ARG A 161 0.17 9.06 9.58
N PHE A 162 -0.75 8.98 10.53
CA PHE A 162 -0.88 7.84 11.43
C PHE A 162 -1.12 6.54 10.68
N SER A 163 -2.03 6.54 9.71
CA SER A 163 -2.30 5.36 8.87
C SER A 163 -1.08 4.95 8.06
N LEU A 164 -0.29 5.88 7.52
CA LEU A 164 0.95 5.54 6.81
C LEU A 164 1.94 4.78 7.70
N MET A 165 2.07 5.18 8.97
CA MET A 165 2.92 4.49 9.96
C MET A 165 2.40 3.09 10.25
N LEU A 166 1.09 2.94 10.41
CA LEU A 166 0.45 1.63 10.61
C LEU A 166 0.50 0.72 9.36
N ILE A 167 0.45 1.28 8.15
CA ILE A 167 0.68 0.52 6.91
C ILE A 167 2.12 -0.02 6.92
N GLY A 168 3.12 0.83 7.21
CA GLY A 168 4.52 0.42 7.24
C GLY A 168 4.79 -0.69 8.26
N LEU A 169 4.33 -0.52 9.49
CA LEU A 169 4.43 -1.52 10.55
C LEU A 169 3.64 -2.80 10.19
N GLY A 170 2.41 -2.65 9.70
CA GLY A 170 1.55 -3.77 9.34
C GLY A 170 2.13 -4.61 8.20
N LYS A 171 2.68 -3.99 7.15
CA LYS A 171 3.20 -4.71 5.96
C LYS A 171 4.35 -5.66 6.31
N VAL A 172 5.09 -5.38 7.38
CA VAL A 172 6.16 -6.24 7.88
C VAL A 172 5.70 -7.18 9.01
N GLY A 173 4.39 -7.35 9.18
CA GLY A 173 3.83 -8.28 10.17
C GLY A 173 3.84 -7.77 11.61
N ALA A 174 4.17 -6.50 11.86
CA ALA A 174 4.19 -5.96 13.23
C ALA A 174 2.79 -5.80 13.84
N PHE A 175 1.70 -6.05 13.09
CA PHE A 175 0.34 -5.97 13.64
C PHE A 175 0.12 -6.86 14.88
N HIS A 176 0.81 -8.00 14.97
CA HIS A 176 0.76 -8.89 16.13
C HIS A 176 1.50 -8.34 17.36
N ASP A 177 2.24 -7.23 17.22
CA ASP A 177 2.85 -6.54 18.33
C ASP A 177 1.77 -5.92 19.23
N THR A 178 1.72 -6.36 20.48
CA THR A 178 0.68 -5.94 21.44
C THR A 178 0.69 -4.44 21.70
N ARG A 179 1.83 -3.76 21.46
CA ARG A 179 1.93 -2.29 21.55
C ARG A 179 1.02 -1.58 20.55
N LEU A 180 0.70 -2.21 19.41
CA LEU A 180 -0.10 -1.60 18.35
C LEU A 180 -1.62 -1.77 18.50
N ALA A 181 -2.09 -2.59 19.44
CA ALA A 181 -3.53 -2.83 19.62
C ALA A 181 -4.31 -1.51 19.80
N LYS A 182 -3.82 -0.62 20.68
CA LYS A 182 -4.42 0.71 20.90
C LYS A 182 -4.38 1.57 19.63
N SER A 183 -3.33 1.45 18.83
CA SER A 183 -3.16 2.24 17.61
C SER A 183 -4.21 1.94 16.56
N TYR A 184 -4.44 0.66 16.27
CA TYR A 184 -5.47 0.24 15.32
C TYR A 184 -6.89 0.52 15.85
N ASP A 185 -7.11 0.33 17.16
CA ASP A 185 -8.40 0.67 17.79
C ASP A 185 -8.71 2.16 17.71
N GLN A 186 -7.69 3.01 17.89
CA GLN A 186 -7.84 4.45 17.72
C GLN A 186 -8.23 4.80 16.27
N LEU A 187 -7.62 4.12 15.29
CA LEU A 187 -7.97 4.33 13.88
C LEU A 187 -9.43 3.95 13.59
N VAL A 188 -9.92 2.84 14.14
CA VAL A 188 -11.34 2.44 14.03
C VAL A 188 -12.27 3.48 14.67
N ARG A 189 -11.95 3.97 15.87
CA ARG A 189 -12.76 5.01 16.56
C ARG A 189 -12.86 6.31 15.77
N TRP A 190 -11.85 6.62 14.96
CA TRP A 190 -11.83 7.79 14.10
C TRP A 190 -12.61 7.64 12.79
N GLN A 191 -13.16 6.45 12.50
CA GLN A 191 -14.03 6.22 11.36
C GLN A 191 -15.35 6.97 11.56
N ARG A 192 -15.82 7.64 10.51
CA ARG A 192 -17.08 8.40 10.51
C ARG A 192 -18.25 7.52 10.08
N GLU A 193 -19.46 8.03 10.28
CA GLU A 193 -20.70 7.36 9.87
C GLU A 193 -20.77 7.09 8.37
N ASP A 194 -20.18 7.96 7.54
CA ASP A 194 -20.06 7.75 6.09
C ASP A 194 -19.05 6.64 5.70
N GLY A 195 -18.43 5.99 6.69
CA GLY A 195 -17.44 4.93 6.52
C GLY A 195 -16.02 5.43 6.25
N GLY A 196 -15.81 6.74 6.09
CA GLY A 196 -14.51 7.32 5.78
C GLY A 196 -13.78 7.93 6.98
N TRP A 197 -12.63 8.53 6.67
CA TRP A 197 -11.79 9.25 7.64
C TRP A 197 -11.50 10.67 7.17
N ILE A 198 -11.26 11.58 8.10
CA ILE A 198 -10.86 12.95 7.79
C ILE A 198 -9.93 13.49 8.88
N LEU A 199 -8.95 14.30 8.49
CA LEU A 199 -8.19 15.12 9.42
C LEU A 199 -9.14 16.13 10.08
N GLN A 200 -9.23 16.13 11.41
CA GLN A 200 -10.14 16.99 12.17
C GLN A 200 -10.02 18.46 11.76
N LYS A 201 -8.79 18.95 11.59
CA LYS A 201 -8.49 20.30 11.10
C LYS A 201 -9.15 20.62 9.74
N HIS A 202 -9.25 19.66 8.82
CA HIS A 202 -9.94 19.88 7.54
C HIS A 202 -11.46 20.03 7.73
N LYS A 203 -12.05 19.33 8.71
CA LYS A 203 -13.48 19.52 9.05
C LYS A 203 -13.71 20.94 9.56
N GLU A 204 -12.88 21.39 10.49
CA GLU A 204 -13.00 22.69 11.17
C GLU A 204 -12.72 23.87 10.24
N GLU A 205 -11.61 23.83 9.50
CA GLU A 205 -11.15 24.99 8.71
C GLU A 205 -11.77 25.06 7.31
N ARG A 206 -12.17 23.92 6.74
CA ARG A 206 -12.69 23.86 5.36
C ARG A 206 -14.18 23.53 5.28
N ASN A 207 -14.85 23.39 6.42
CA ASN A 207 -16.24 22.99 6.53
C ASN A 207 -16.57 21.71 5.72
N TRP A 208 -15.64 20.75 5.70
CA TRP A 208 -15.85 19.47 5.01
C TRP A 208 -16.82 18.62 5.82
N ASN A 209 -18.01 18.40 5.27
CA ASN A 209 -19.04 17.54 5.86
C ASN A 209 -18.84 16.04 5.56
N ARG A 210 -18.11 15.73 4.49
CA ARG A 210 -17.77 14.36 4.07
C ARG A 210 -16.33 13.98 4.44
N SER A 211 -16.08 12.69 4.56
CA SER A 211 -14.73 12.15 4.73
C SER A 211 -13.79 12.47 3.55
N CYS A 212 -12.49 12.43 3.82
CA CYS A 212 -11.44 12.67 2.84
C CYS A 212 -11.02 11.35 2.19
N PRO A 213 -11.16 11.19 0.86
CA PRO A 213 -10.77 9.94 0.20
C PRO A 213 -9.33 9.54 0.47
N TYR A 214 -8.37 10.47 0.47
CA TYR A 214 -6.96 10.17 0.76
C TYR A 214 -6.77 9.60 2.17
N SER A 215 -7.47 10.16 3.16
CA SER A 215 -7.43 9.65 4.55
C SER A 215 -8.07 8.27 4.63
N THR A 216 -9.24 8.12 3.99
CA THR A 216 -9.98 6.85 3.96
C THR A 216 -9.15 5.74 3.34
N PHE A 217 -8.53 5.95 2.18
CA PHE A 217 -7.69 4.92 1.55
C PHE A 217 -6.59 4.40 2.48
N HIS A 218 -5.80 5.30 3.07
CA HIS A 218 -4.71 4.88 3.94
C HIS A 218 -5.21 4.21 5.22
N ALA A 219 -6.30 4.71 5.81
CA ALA A 219 -6.87 4.12 7.02
C ALA A 219 -7.44 2.72 6.75
N THR A 220 -8.23 2.59 5.68
CA THR A 220 -8.75 1.30 5.19
C THR A 220 -7.61 0.35 4.90
N PHE A 221 -6.54 0.81 4.22
CA PHE A 221 -5.41 -0.05 3.87
C PHE A 221 -4.63 -0.51 5.11
N ALA A 222 -4.44 0.37 6.10
CA ALA A 222 -3.82 0.00 7.38
C ALA A 222 -4.61 -1.10 8.10
N LEU A 223 -5.93 -0.94 8.19
CA LEU A 223 -6.82 -1.93 8.83
C LEU A 223 -6.89 -3.23 8.03
N HIS A 224 -6.86 -3.14 6.71
CA HIS A 224 -6.83 -4.29 5.81
C HIS A 224 -5.57 -5.14 6.01
N ILE A 225 -4.39 -4.51 6.04
CA ILE A 225 -3.10 -5.19 6.24
C ILE A 225 -3.03 -5.89 7.60
N ALA A 226 -3.67 -5.34 8.64
CA ALA A 226 -3.76 -6.00 9.93
C ALA A 226 -4.51 -7.35 9.87
N ASN A 227 -5.25 -7.63 8.79
CA ASN A 227 -5.92 -8.90 8.49
C ASN A 227 -6.62 -9.53 9.71
N SER A 228 -7.30 -8.70 10.50
CA SER A 228 -7.96 -9.09 11.75
C SER A 228 -9.46 -9.01 11.59
N GLU A 229 -10.17 -10.07 11.99
CA GLU A 229 -11.64 -10.11 11.96
C GLU A 229 -12.25 -8.93 12.74
N ARG A 230 -11.55 -8.47 13.79
CA ARG A 230 -11.90 -7.29 14.59
C ARG A 230 -12.11 -6.02 13.76
N TYR A 231 -11.36 -5.85 12.67
CA TYR A 231 -11.33 -4.61 11.88
C TYR A 231 -12.04 -4.74 10.53
N LYS A 232 -12.49 -5.95 10.18
CA LYS A 232 -13.09 -6.28 8.88
C LYS A 232 -14.28 -5.40 8.52
N GLU A 233 -15.15 -5.11 9.49
CA GLU A 233 -16.31 -4.26 9.26
C GLU A 233 -15.92 -2.81 8.95
N SER A 234 -14.92 -2.27 9.65
CA SER A 234 -14.37 -0.95 9.34
C SER A 234 -13.71 -0.91 7.97
N VAL A 235 -13.01 -1.98 7.55
CA VAL A 235 -12.45 -2.10 6.21
C VAL A 235 -13.57 -2.07 5.16
N LYS A 236 -14.63 -2.86 5.32
CA LYS A 236 -15.79 -2.88 4.40
C LYS A 236 -16.41 -1.50 4.24
N LYS A 237 -16.68 -0.80 5.34
CA LYS A 237 -17.22 0.58 5.32
C LYS A 237 -16.30 1.54 4.58
N GLY A 238 -14.99 1.44 4.81
CA GLY A 238 -13.98 2.22 4.11
C GLY A 238 -13.94 1.95 2.60
N LEU A 239 -14.03 0.68 2.19
CA LEU A 239 -14.10 0.28 0.78
C LEU A 239 -15.39 0.77 0.12
N MET A 240 -16.53 0.68 0.79
CA MET A 240 -17.79 1.21 0.28
C MET A 240 -17.74 2.73 0.08
N PHE A 241 -17.11 3.48 1.00
CA PHE A 241 -16.86 4.90 0.83
C PHE A 241 -15.99 5.18 -0.41
N LEU A 242 -14.88 4.45 -0.58
CA LEU A 242 -13.97 4.63 -1.72
C LEU A 242 -14.67 4.30 -3.04
N LEU A 243 -15.44 3.21 -3.08
CA LEU A 243 -16.22 2.82 -4.25
C LEU A 243 -17.25 3.89 -4.62
N HIS A 244 -17.97 4.42 -3.63
CA HIS A 244 -18.89 5.54 -3.85
C HIS A 244 -18.14 6.78 -4.34
N HIS A 245 -16.98 7.11 -3.77
CA HIS A 245 -16.18 8.24 -4.20
C HIS A 245 -15.75 8.12 -5.67
N LEU A 246 -15.25 6.95 -6.08
CA LEU A 246 -14.82 6.67 -7.44
C LEU A 246 -15.98 6.67 -8.44
N SER A 247 -17.19 6.27 -8.03
CA SER A 247 -18.36 6.28 -8.92
C SER A 247 -18.82 7.69 -9.30
N GLN A 248 -18.40 8.72 -8.55
CA GLN A 248 -18.66 10.13 -8.87
C GLN A 248 -17.66 10.73 -9.86
N LYS A 249 -16.78 9.91 -10.45
CA LYS A 249 -15.69 10.35 -11.33
C LYS A 249 -15.91 9.89 -12.76
N GLU A 250 -15.38 10.68 -13.68
CA GLU A 250 -15.27 10.28 -15.07
C GLU A 250 -14.24 9.17 -15.22
N GLU A 251 -14.47 8.23 -16.14
CA GLU A 251 -13.60 7.07 -16.30
C GLU A 251 -12.16 7.47 -16.61
N ILE A 252 -11.98 8.53 -17.41
CA ILE A 252 -10.65 9.04 -17.77
C ILE A 252 -9.87 9.57 -16.56
N GLU A 253 -10.57 10.00 -15.50
CA GLU A 253 -9.91 10.49 -14.29
C GLU A 253 -9.40 9.36 -13.40
N ILE A 254 -10.07 8.20 -13.43
CA ILE A 254 -9.71 7.02 -12.62
C ILE A 254 -8.72 6.07 -13.33
N LYS A 255 -8.50 6.20 -14.64
CA LYS A 255 -7.52 5.42 -15.42
C LYS A 255 -6.07 5.90 -15.18
N ARG A 256 -5.60 5.80 -13.94
CA ARG A 256 -4.26 6.22 -13.49
C ARG A 256 -3.75 5.24 -12.42
N PHE A 257 -2.44 5.10 -12.24
CA PHE A 257 -1.92 4.26 -11.13
C PHE A 257 -2.14 4.92 -9.76
N PHE A 258 -2.16 6.25 -9.74
CA PHE A 258 -2.50 7.04 -8.58
C PHE A 258 -3.59 8.04 -8.88
N TYR A 259 -4.60 8.06 -8.02
CA TYR A 259 -5.65 9.07 -8.04
C TYR A 259 -5.73 9.72 -6.67
N HIS A 260 -5.55 11.04 -6.57
CA HIS A 260 -5.57 11.78 -5.30
C HIS A 260 -4.70 11.19 -4.17
N GLY A 261 -3.67 10.40 -4.51
CA GLY A 261 -2.78 9.72 -3.57
C GLY A 261 -3.21 8.32 -3.15
N HIS A 262 -4.22 7.73 -3.80
CA HIS A 262 -4.62 6.32 -3.71
C HIS A 262 -3.80 5.47 -4.65
N SER A 263 -3.45 4.25 -4.24
CA SER A 263 -2.92 3.26 -5.17
C SER A 263 -4.05 2.40 -5.70
N ILE A 264 -4.36 2.54 -6.99
CA ILE A 264 -5.48 1.85 -7.62
C ILE A 264 -5.29 0.33 -7.65
N ILE A 265 -4.04 -0.14 -7.76
CA ILE A 265 -3.73 -1.57 -7.70
C ILE A 265 -4.04 -2.15 -6.31
N HIS A 266 -3.68 -1.45 -5.24
CA HIS A 266 -4.00 -1.89 -3.88
C HIS A 266 -5.51 -1.79 -3.59
N GLU A 267 -6.20 -0.78 -4.12
CA GLU A 267 -7.67 -0.70 -4.01
C GLU A 267 -8.34 -1.88 -4.72
N LEU A 268 -7.93 -2.21 -5.95
CA LEU A 268 -8.44 -3.39 -6.66
C LEU A 268 -8.18 -4.69 -5.90
N LEU A 269 -6.98 -4.85 -5.32
CA LEU A 269 -6.67 -6.01 -4.50
C LEU A 269 -7.63 -6.10 -3.32
N MET A 270 -7.80 -5.02 -2.55
CA MET A 270 -8.75 -5.00 -1.43
C MET A 270 -10.20 -5.23 -1.88
N PHE A 271 -10.64 -4.65 -3.00
CA PHE A 271 -11.98 -4.88 -3.54
C PHE A 271 -12.20 -6.36 -3.89
N SER A 272 -11.23 -6.99 -4.56
CA SER A 272 -11.30 -8.40 -4.93
C SER A 272 -11.31 -9.33 -3.71
N GLU A 273 -10.45 -9.09 -2.71
CA GLU A 273 -10.36 -9.92 -1.51
C GLU A 273 -11.62 -9.83 -0.63
N TYR A 274 -12.34 -8.70 -0.70
CA TYR A 274 -13.60 -8.48 0.03
C TYR A 274 -14.86 -8.71 -0.81
N GLY A 275 -14.72 -8.98 -2.11
CA GLY A 275 -15.84 -9.09 -3.05
C GLY A 275 -16.68 -7.81 -3.18
N ILE A 276 -16.09 -6.63 -2.99
CA ILE A 276 -16.80 -5.34 -2.97
C ILE A 276 -16.70 -4.65 -4.33
N GLY A 277 -17.85 -4.39 -4.95
CA GLY A 277 -17.92 -3.48 -6.11
C GLY A 277 -17.31 -4.01 -7.40
N MET A 278 -17.06 -5.32 -7.53
CA MET A 278 -16.35 -5.90 -8.68
C MET A 278 -17.04 -5.64 -10.03
N HIS A 279 -18.37 -5.48 -10.04
CA HIS A 279 -19.15 -5.12 -11.23
C HIS A 279 -19.45 -3.62 -11.35
N ALA A 280 -19.01 -2.81 -10.39
CA ALA A 280 -19.27 -1.39 -10.40
C ALA A 280 -18.50 -0.69 -11.53
N LYS A 281 -19.10 0.37 -12.10
CA LYS A 281 -18.50 1.21 -13.16
C LYS A 281 -17.02 1.52 -12.91
N PRO A 282 -16.59 2.07 -11.75
CA PRO A 282 -15.18 2.42 -11.55
C PRO A 282 -14.24 1.21 -11.58
N VAL A 283 -14.63 0.07 -10.98
CA VAL A 283 -13.79 -1.14 -10.98
C VAL A 283 -13.65 -1.71 -12.39
N ARG A 284 -14.74 -1.79 -13.16
CA ARG A 284 -14.69 -2.21 -14.57
C ARG A 284 -13.84 -1.29 -15.43
N ALA A 285 -13.94 0.02 -15.23
CA ALA A 285 -13.14 1.00 -15.97
C ALA A 285 -11.64 0.86 -15.70
N ILE A 286 -11.27 0.58 -14.45
CA ILE A 286 -9.88 0.31 -14.06
C ILE A 286 -9.40 -1.02 -14.66
N LEU A 287 -10.16 -2.11 -14.49
CA LEU A 287 -9.80 -3.43 -14.99
C LEU A 287 -9.65 -3.44 -16.51
N GLY A 288 -10.61 -2.85 -17.25
CA GLY A 288 -10.52 -2.72 -18.70
C GLY A 288 -9.25 -1.96 -19.14
N TRP A 289 -8.93 -0.85 -18.46
CA TRP A 289 -7.71 -0.09 -18.73
C TRP A 289 -6.41 -0.88 -18.44
N LEU A 290 -6.38 -1.67 -17.36
CA LEU A 290 -5.21 -2.49 -17.05
C LEU A 290 -5.08 -3.67 -18.01
N LEU A 291 -6.18 -4.27 -18.48
CA LEU A 291 -6.18 -5.35 -19.46
C LEU A 291 -5.67 -4.90 -20.84
N GLU A 292 -5.83 -3.63 -21.20
CA GLU A 292 -5.15 -3.06 -22.38
C GLU A 292 -3.62 -3.18 -22.29
N MET A 293 -3.05 -3.39 -21.10
CA MET A 293 -1.62 -3.57 -20.85
C MET A 293 -1.18 -5.04 -20.82
N TYR A 294 -2.11 -6.00 -20.85
CA TYR A 294 -1.79 -7.41 -20.86
C TYR A 294 -1.30 -7.87 -22.24
N ASN A 295 -0.22 -8.63 -22.28
CA ASN A 295 0.30 -9.28 -23.47
C ASN A 295 0.07 -10.80 -23.35
N ALA A 296 -1.01 -11.29 -24.00
CA ALA A 296 -1.39 -12.69 -23.96
C ALA A 296 -0.31 -13.63 -24.55
N GLY A 297 0.49 -13.17 -25.52
CA GLY A 297 1.55 -13.97 -26.13
C GLY A 297 2.75 -14.18 -25.21
N GLU A 298 2.96 -13.30 -24.23
CA GLU A 298 4.03 -13.42 -23.24
C GLU A 298 3.52 -13.84 -21.86
N GLY A 299 2.23 -13.71 -21.58
CA GLY A 299 1.69 -13.92 -20.23
C GLY A 299 2.10 -12.83 -19.25
N CYS A 300 2.24 -11.58 -19.67
CA CYS A 300 2.62 -10.51 -18.74
C CYS A 300 1.98 -9.17 -19.05
N PHE A 301 1.84 -8.33 -18.01
CA PHE A 301 1.46 -6.94 -18.15
C PHE A 301 2.68 -6.09 -18.45
N LYS A 302 2.56 -5.20 -19.43
CA LYS A 302 3.59 -4.23 -19.80
C LYS A 302 3.03 -2.82 -19.69
N TYR A 303 3.64 -2.02 -18.83
CA TYR A 303 3.22 -0.62 -18.68
C TYR A 303 3.38 0.15 -20.00
N LYS A 304 2.27 0.70 -20.52
CA LYS A 304 2.21 1.46 -21.79
C LYS A 304 2.30 2.98 -21.61
N GLY A 305 2.45 3.48 -20.39
CA GLY A 305 2.49 4.93 -20.14
C GLY A 305 3.87 5.57 -20.36
N ARG A 306 3.95 6.90 -20.20
CA ARG A 306 5.20 7.64 -20.42
C ARG A 306 6.27 7.18 -19.41
N PRO A 307 7.56 7.12 -19.81
CA PRO A 307 8.65 6.80 -18.88
C PRO A 307 8.56 7.67 -17.61
N ILE A 308 8.80 7.07 -16.44
CA ILE A 308 8.70 7.74 -15.11
C ILE A 308 9.51 9.05 -15.07
N ALA A 309 10.59 9.15 -15.84
CA ALA A 309 11.40 10.37 -15.96
C ALA A 309 10.67 11.58 -16.58
N LYS A 310 9.51 11.41 -17.22
CA LYS A 310 8.82 12.44 -18.03
C LYS A 310 7.53 13.01 -17.41
N TYR A 311 7.27 12.80 -16.12
CA TYR A 311 6.11 13.41 -15.44
C TYR A 311 6.26 14.93 -15.29
N SER A 312 5.18 15.66 -15.53
CA SER A 312 5.15 17.12 -15.36
C SER A 312 4.25 17.51 -14.18
N ARG A 313 4.76 18.37 -13.29
CA ARG A 313 3.99 18.86 -12.14
C ARG A 313 2.68 19.54 -12.55
N ARG A 314 2.66 20.20 -13.71
CA ARG A 314 1.50 20.96 -14.23
C ARG A 314 0.42 20.06 -14.83
N LYS A 315 0.76 18.96 -15.50
CA LYS A 315 -0.23 18.08 -16.16
C LYS A 315 -0.62 16.89 -15.28
N ASP A 316 0.34 16.35 -14.54
CA ASP A 316 0.18 15.07 -13.83
C ASP A 316 0.11 15.25 -12.31
N GLY A 317 0.29 16.49 -11.81
CA GLY A 317 0.35 16.78 -10.37
C GLY A 317 1.55 16.15 -9.65
N MET A 318 2.50 15.57 -10.40
CA MET A 318 3.64 14.80 -9.90
C MET A 318 4.91 15.16 -10.67
N ASP A 319 6.06 15.14 -10.00
CA ASP A 319 7.36 15.17 -10.66
C ASP A 319 7.91 13.74 -10.81
N ALA A 320 8.93 13.57 -11.65
CA ALA A 320 9.55 12.28 -11.90
C ALA A 320 10.06 11.58 -10.63
N ARG A 321 10.45 12.35 -9.61
CA ARG A 321 11.00 11.84 -8.34
C ARG A 321 9.90 11.19 -7.51
N VAL A 322 8.79 11.92 -7.33
CA VAL A 322 7.61 11.45 -6.62
C VAL A 322 6.98 10.27 -7.35
N ALA A 323 6.94 10.33 -8.67
CA ALA A 323 6.44 9.24 -9.49
C ALA A 323 7.29 7.97 -9.36
N ARG A 324 8.62 8.09 -9.35
CA ARG A 324 9.51 6.93 -9.22
C ARG A 324 9.30 6.16 -7.93
N TYR A 325 9.19 6.87 -6.79
CA TYR A 325 8.87 6.22 -5.54
C TYR A 325 7.46 5.64 -5.54
N ARG A 326 6.46 6.45 -5.92
CA ARG A 326 5.06 6.04 -5.82
C ARG A 326 4.78 4.83 -6.71
N LEU A 327 5.32 4.81 -7.92
CA LEU A 327 5.13 3.73 -8.88
C LEU A 327 6.11 2.56 -8.70
N TYR A 328 7.02 2.66 -7.72
CA TYR A 328 7.94 1.59 -7.40
C TYR A 328 7.13 0.33 -7.13
N HIS A 329 7.53 -0.78 -7.77
CA HIS A 329 6.82 -2.07 -7.68
C HIS A 329 5.35 -2.04 -8.10
N MET A 330 4.90 -1.07 -8.91
CA MET A 330 3.51 -1.09 -9.41
C MET A 330 3.39 -1.03 -10.93
N ILE A 331 4.40 -0.48 -11.61
CA ILE A 331 4.41 -0.42 -13.09
C ILE A 331 5.52 -1.25 -13.71
N GLU A 332 6.36 -1.85 -12.86
CA GLU A 332 7.33 -2.85 -13.30
C GLU A 332 6.56 -4.09 -13.75
N ASN A 333 6.98 -4.68 -14.87
CA ASN A 333 6.20 -5.72 -15.55
C ASN A 333 5.89 -6.89 -14.63
N ASP A 334 6.85 -7.29 -13.80
CA ASP A 334 6.69 -8.40 -12.86
C ASP A 334 5.71 -8.06 -11.74
N TRP A 335 5.87 -6.93 -11.08
CA TRP A 335 4.96 -6.53 -10.01
C TRP A 335 3.53 -6.30 -10.51
N LEU A 336 3.36 -5.62 -11.65
CA LEU A 336 2.04 -5.41 -12.23
C LEU A 336 1.39 -6.73 -12.60
N THR A 337 2.14 -7.65 -13.22
CA THR A 337 1.67 -9.00 -13.54
C THR A 337 1.28 -9.77 -12.28
N TYR A 338 2.10 -9.72 -11.23
CA TYR A 338 1.83 -10.37 -9.96
C TYR A 338 0.54 -9.86 -9.30
N TYR A 339 0.36 -8.55 -9.18
CA TYR A 339 -0.87 -7.99 -8.58
C TYR A 339 -2.11 -8.30 -9.43
N MET A 340 -2.02 -8.20 -10.75
CA MET A 340 -3.17 -8.47 -11.63
C MET A 340 -3.55 -9.95 -11.66
N ALA A 341 -2.56 -10.85 -11.59
CA ALA A 341 -2.81 -12.29 -11.41
C ALA A 341 -3.50 -12.57 -10.07
N ARG A 342 -3.09 -11.90 -8.97
CA ARG A 342 -3.75 -12.04 -7.67
C ARG A 342 -5.19 -11.53 -7.69
N VAL A 343 -5.43 -10.34 -8.25
CA VAL A 343 -6.78 -9.78 -8.40
C VAL A 343 -7.66 -10.73 -9.21
N SER A 344 -7.15 -11.24 -10.34
CA SER A 344 -7.91 -12.16 -11.20
C SER A 344 -8.20 -13.50 -10.49
N LYS A 345 -7.23 -14.05 -9.75
CA LYS A 345 -7.41 -15.28 -8.96
C LYS A 345 -8.44 -15.14 -7.84
N ASN A 346 -8.57 -13.96 -7.23
CA ASN A 346 -9.60 -13.71 -6.20
C ASN A 346 -11.02 -13.63 -6.80
N MET A 347 -11.14 -13.42 -8.10
CA MET A 347 -12.42 -13.26 -8.81
C MET A 347 -12.86 -14.52 -9.56
N SER A 348 -11.93 -15.44 -9.83
CA SER A 348 -12.17 -16.77 -10.40
C SER A 348 -12.60 -17.76 -9.32
#